data_AF-A0AAD7EUT5-F1
#
_entry.id   AF-A0AAD7EUT5-F1
#
_cell.length_a   1.000
_cell.length_b   1.000
_cell.length_c   1.000
_cell.angle_alpha   90.00
_cell.angle_beta   90.00
_cell.angle_gamma   90.00
#
_symmetry.space_group_name_H-M   'P 1'
#
loop_
_entity.id
_entity.type
_entity.pdbx_description
1 polymer ?
#
loop_
_entity_poly.entity_id
_entity_poly.type
_entity_poly.pdbx_seq_one_letter_code
_entity_poly.pdbx_strand_id
1 'polypeptide(L)'
;TQRSFTKTILSLQQKPQWNSTDTNLERISCSISEQFKFQHTNDAIWSSLRSRPIARLTRNFLWKSVHNIYCVGSFWEQIPNLEILGRCSECHALESMEHILLECQGIGQAGVWQLAENLWRFRDPDWPKIKLGSDFGMRTQQVQELKGENYTIKKQILCSCCPGPNESDLES
;
A
#
# COMPACT_ATOMS: atom_id res chain seq x y z
N THR A 1 19.96 7.63 -34.38
CA THR A 1 20.31 6.90 -33.14
C THR A 1 19.16 5.97 -32.77
N GLN A 2 19.43 4.73 -32.35
CA GLN A 2 18.39 3.74 -32.00
C GLN A 2 17.28 4.28 -31.08
N ARG A 3 17.60 5.27 -30.24
CA ARG A 3 16.69 5.98 -29.32
C ARG A 3 15.54 6.75 -30.00
N SER A 4 15.75 7.34 -31.18
CA SER A 4 14.66 8.02 -31.89
C SER A 4 13.71 7.01 -32.51
N PHE A 5 14.27 5.94 -33.07
CA PHE A 5 13.52 4.84 -33.69
C PHE A 5 12.65 4.08 -32.68
N THR A 6 13.20 3.72 -31.51
CA THR A 6 12.44 3.04 -30.46
C THR A 6 11.33 3.91 -29.88
N LYS A 7 11.54 5.23 -29.71
CA LYS A 7 10.48 6.16 -29.30
C LYS A 7 9.33 6.19 -30.31
N THR A 8 9.63 6.21 -31.61
CA THR A 8 8.61 6.18 -32.65
C THR A 8 7.80 4.89 -32.62
N ILE A 9 8.44 3.72 -32.55
CA ILE A 9 7.74 2.43 -32.45
C ILE A 9 6.86 2.36 -31.21
N LEU A 10 7.37 2.77 -30.04
CA LEU A 10 6.61 2.77 -28.79
C LEU A 10 5.42 3.75 -28.83
N SER A 11 5.52 4.87 -29.56
CA SER A 11 4.42 5.83 -29.71
C SER A 11 3.32 5.33 -30.65
N LEU A 12 3.64 4.41 -31.56
CA LEU A 12 2.70 3.81 -32.51
C LEU A 12 2.00 2.57 -31.93
N GLN A 13 2.57 1.96 -30.89
CA GLN A 13 1.95 0.83 -30.19
C GLN A 13 0.86 1.34 -29.24
N GLN A 14 -0.35 0.81 -29.38
CA GLN A 14 -1.37 0.97 -28.34
C GLN A 14 -0.85 0.29 -27.06
N LYS A 15 -0.87 1.01 -25.94
CA LYS A 15 -0.50 0.42 -24.65
C LYS A 15 -1.51 -0.68 -24.34
N PRO A 16 -1.07 -1.92 -24.07
CA PRO A 16 -1.99 -2.97 -23.66
C PRO A 16 -2.70 -2.51 -22.38
N GLN A 17 -4.03 -2.42 -22.43
CA GLN A 17 -4.85 -2.16 -21.26
C GLN A 17 -5.04 -3.48 -20.51
N TRP A 18 -4.56 -3.55 -19.28
CA TRP A 18 -4.74 -4.72 -18.44
C TRP A 18 -6.01 -4.53 -17.60
N ASN A 19 -7.10 -5.19 -18.01
CA ASN A 19 -8.37 -5.13 -17.29
C ASN A 19 -8.20 -5.40 -15.79
N SER A 20 -7.31 -6.34 -15.41
CA SER A 20 -7.04 -6.65 -14.01
C SER A 20 -6.41 -5.50 -13.23
N THR A 21 -5.59 -4.65 -13.86
CA THR A 21 -4.99 -3.49 -13.18
C THR A 21 -6.06 -2.44 -12.92
N ASP A 22 -6.91 -2.16 -13.90
CA ASP A 22 -7.99 -1.18 -13.76
C ASP A 22 -9.00 -1.64 -12.71
N THR A 23 -9.40 -2.92 -12.73
CA THR A 23 -10.25 -3.50 -11.69
C THR A 23 -9.61 -3.38 -10.30
N ASN A 24 -8.31 -3.65 -10.17
CA ASN A 24 -7.64 -3.51 -8.88
C ASN A 24 -7.56 -2.04 -8.43
N LEU A 25 -7.31 -1.10 -9.34
CA LEU A 25 -7.31 0.34 -9.04
C LEU A 25 -8.70 0.82 -8.60
N GLU A 26 -9.77 0.36 -9.24
CA GLU A 26 -11.15 0.66 -8.85
C GLU A 26 -11.47 0.10 -7.46
N ARG A 27 -11.09 -1.15 -7.19
CA ARG A 27 -11.24 -1.77 -5.85
C ARG A 27 -10.49 -0.98 -4.78
N ILE A 28 -9.27 -0.54 -5.09
CA ILE A 28 -8.46 0.31 -4.21
C ILE A 28 -9.16 1.64 -3.95
N SER A 29 -9.56 2.35 -5.00
CA SER A 29 -10.27 3.61 -4.88
C SER A 29 -11.56 3.48 -4.06
N CYS A 30 -12.34 2.41 -4.28
CA CYS A 30 -13.58 2.16 -3.55
C CYS A 30 -13.32 1.94 -2.05
N SER A 31 -12.35 1.10 -1.71
CA SER A 31 -12.00 0.84 -0.31
C SER A 31 -11.46 2.07 0.41
N ILE A 32 -10.65 2.89 -0.27
CA ILE A 32 -10.15 4.15 0.32
C ILE A 32 -11.30 5.13 0.53
N SER A 33 -12.23 5.22 -0.42
CA SER A 33 -13.43 6.07 -0.31
C SER A 33 -14.34 5.62 0.84
N GLU A 34 -14.52 4.30 1.04
CA GLU A 34 -15.27 3.75 2.17
C GLU A 34 -14.69 4.21 3.51
N GLN A 35 -13.36 4.16 3.64
CA GLN A 35 -12.65 4.37 4.89
C GLN A 35 -12.39 5.85 5.21
N PHE A 36 -12.00 6.64 4.22
CA PHE A 36 -11.57 8.04 4.39
C PHE A 36 -12.55 9.07 3.80
N LYS A 37 -13.67 8.61 3.22
CA LYS A 37 -14.70 9.45 2.56
C LYS A 37 -14.13 10.40 1.49
N PHE A 38 -12.99 10.03 0.90
CA PHE A 38 -12.30 10.81 -0.13
C PHE A 38 -11.99 9.95 -1.35
N GLN A 39 -12.34 10.45 -2.52
CA GLN A 39 -12.08 9.78 -3.79
C GLN A 39 -10.65 10.05 -4.26
N HIS A 40 -9.88 8.99 -4.48
CA HIS A 40 -8.52 9.10 -4.99
C HIS A 40 -8.50 8.93 -6.51
N THR A 41 -7.61 9.66 -7.18
CA THR A 41 -7.30 9.41 -8.59
C THR A 41 -6.30 8.24 -8.70
N ASN A 42 -6.32 7.52 -9.82
CA ASN A 42 -5.35 6.46 -10.09
C ASN A 42 -3.90 6.98 -9.95
N ASP A 43 -3.63 8.21 -10.40
CA ASP A 43 -2.31 8.84 -10.26
C ASP A 43 -1.91 9.07 -8.79
N ALA A 44 -2.85 9.39 -7.91
CA ALA A 44 -2.59 9.54 -6.49
C ALA A 44 -2.23 8.20 -5.85
N ILE A 45 -2.95 7.12 -6.22
CA ILE A 45 -2.65 5.75 -5.79
C ILE A 45 -1.24 5.34 -6.24
N TRP A 46 -0.90 5.54 -7.52
CA TRP A 46 0.44 5.23 -8.03
C TRP A 46 1.55 6.08 -7.40
N SER A 47 1.22 7.29 -6.97
CA SER A 47 2.17 8.19 -6.31
C SER A 47 2.41 7.79 -4.85
N SER A 48 1.38 7.33 -4.12
CA SER A 48 1.52 6.84 -2.75
C SER A 48 2.40 5.59 -2.67
N LEU A 49 2.20 4.65 -3.60
CA LEU A 49 3.02 3.45 -3.76
C LEU A 49 4.49 3.73 -4.03
N ARG A 50 4.81 4.88 -4.64
CA ARG A 50 6.19 5.30 -4.96
C ARG A 50 6.80 6.21 -3.89
N SER A 51 6.13 6.40 -2.76
CA SER A 51 6.61 7.30 -1.72
C SER A 51 7.95 6.85 -1.14
N ARG A 52 8.82 7.84 -0.83
CA ARG A 52 10.18 7.61 -0.31
C ARG A 52 10.28 6.73 0.95
N PRO A 53 9.38 6.80 1.95
CA PRO A 53 9.52 5.98 3.17
C PRO A 53 9.33 4.48 2.92
N ILE A 54 8.71 4.09 1.80
CA ILE A 54 8.52 2.68 1.46
C ILE A 54 9.81 2.13 0.87
N ALA A 55 10.28 1.00 1.40
CA ALA A 55 11.46 0.31 0.88
C ALA A 55 11.25 -0.10 -0.59
N ARG A 56 12.31 -0.07 -1.39
CA ARG A 56 12.23 -0.34 -2.84
C ARG A 56 11.61 -1.72 -3.16
N LEU A 57 11.97 -2.74 -2.39
CA LEU A 57 11.43 -4.09 -2.57
C LEU A 57 9.92 -4.13 -2.29
N THR A 58 9.47 -3.45 -1.23
CA THR A 58 8.04 -3.31 -0.92
C THR A 58 7.31 -2.57 -2.03
N ARG A 59 7.86 -1.48 -2.58
CA ARG A 59 7.23 -0.77 -3.72
C ARG A 59 7.06 -1.69 -4.93
N ASN A 60 8.09 -2.48 -5.24
CA ASN A 60 8.01 -3.46 -6.31
C ASN A 60 6.93 -4.50 -6.02
N PHE A 61 6.88 -5.04 -4.80
CA PHE A 61 5.85 -5.97 -4.39
C PHE A 61 4.45 -5.38 -4.60
N LEU A 62 4.18 -4.19 -4.04
CA LEU A 62 2.88 -3.53 -4.16
C LEU A 62 2.50 -3.25 -5.62
N TRP A 63 3.45 -2.72 -6.41
CA TRP A 63 3.22 -2.46 -7.84
C TRP A 63 2.85 -3.75 -8.59
N LYS A 64 3.58 -4.84 -8.34
CA LYS A 64 3.33 -6.14 -8.96
C LYS A 64 1.98 -6.73 -8.54
N SER A 65 1.59 -6.54 -7.29
CA SER A 65 0.30 -6.98 -6.76
C SER A 65 -0.87 -6.24 -7.40
N VAL A 66 -0.79 -4.90 -7.52
CA VAL A 66 -1.82 -4.09 -8.21
C VAL A 66 -1.96 -4.52 -9.67
N HIS A 67 -0.85 -4.81 -10.34
CA HIS A 67 -0.88 -5.30 -11.72
C HIS A 67 -1.26 -6.78 -11.87
N ASN A 68 -1.48 -7.51 -10.76
CA ASN A 68 -1.78 -8.94 -10.74
C ASN A 68 -0.79 -9.78 -11.56
N ILE A 69 0.52 -9.48 -11.47
CA ILE A 69 1.53 -10.18 -12.28
C ILE A 69 2.10 -11.42 -11.61
N TYR A 70 1.71 -11.68 -10.36
CA TYR A 70 2.17 -12.87 -9.64
C TYR A 70 1.43 -14.09 -10.18
N CYS A 71 2.18 -15.17 -10.44
CA CYS A 71 1.62 -16.47 -10.81
C CYS A 71 0.99 -17.13 -9.58
N VAL A 72 -0.24 -16.74 -9.25
CA VAL A 72 -1.03 -17.29 -8.14
C VAL A 72 -2.43 -17.64 -8.61
N GLY A 73 -3.05 -18.65 -7.99
CA GLY A 73 -4.46 -18.99 -8.21
C GLY A 73 -4.81 -19.36 -9.64
N SER A 74 -5.66 -18.53 -10.23
CA SER A 74 -6.25 -18.70 -11.55
C SER A 74 -5.22 -18.82 -12.66
N PHE A 75 -3.99 -18.31 -12.47
CA PHE A 75 -2.89 -18.55 -13.39
C PHE A 75 -2.58 -20.05 -13.55
N TRP A 76 -2.57 -20.79 -12.44
CA TRP A 76 -2.26 -22.23 -12.43
C TRP A 76 -3.44 -23.10 -12.86
N GLU A 77 -4.68 -22.63 -12.66
CA GLU A 77 -5.89 -23.34 -13.13
C GLU A 77 -5.95 -23.47 -14.67
N GLN A 78 -5.24 -22.59 -15.39
CA GLN A 78 -5.17 -22.64 -16.85
C GLN A 78 -4.17 -23.67 -17.37
N ILE A 79 -3.33 -24.24 -16.50
CA ILE A 79 -2.27 -25.18 -16.89
C ILE A 79 -2.68 -26.59 -16.46
N PRO A 80 -2.95 -27.51 -17.43
CA PRO A 80 -3.37 -28.86 -17.11
C PRO A 80 -2.37 -29.60 -16.22
N ASN A 81 -2.88 -30.29 -15.19
CA ASN A 81 -2.12 -31.07 -14.19
C ASN A 81 -1.32 -30.25 -13.17
N LEU A 82 -1.41 -28.91 -13.18
CA LEU A 82 -0.76 -28.03 -12.20
C LEU A 82 -1.76 -27.21 -11.38
N GLU A 83 -3.05 -27.53 -11.45
CA GLU A 83 -4.13 -26.78 -10.82
C GLU A 83 -4.02 -26.77 -9.29
N ILE A 84 -3.39 -27.80 -8.72
CA ILE A 84 -3.11 -27.90 -7.27
C ILE A 84 -2.19 -26.77 -6.79
N LEU A 85 -1.32 -26.23 -7.65
CA LEU A 85 -0.43 -25.10 -7.32
C LEU A 85 -1.19 -23.78 -7.23
N GLY A 86 -2.41 -23.72 -7.79
CA GLY A 86 -3.31 -22.58 -7.68
C GLY A 86 -4.09 -22.56 -6.37
N ARG A 87 -3.97 -23.57 -5.51
CA ARG A 87 -4.76 -23.68 -4.28
C ARG A 87 -3.88 -23.64 -3.05
N CYS A 88 -4.41 -23.05 -1.98
CA CYS A 88 -3.76 -23.02 -0.68
C CYS A 88 -3.59 -24.45 -0.17
N SER A 89 -2.41 -24.79 0.35
CA SER A 89 -2.15 -26.12 0.93
C SER A 89 -2.97 -26.37 2.19
N GLU A 90 -3.29 -25.31 2.93
CA GLU A 90 -3.90 -25.40 4.26
C GLU A 90 -5.43 -25.32 4.21
N CYS A 91 -5.99 -24.37 3.46
CA CYS A 91 -7.44 -24.17 3.40
C CYS A 91 -8.07 -24.51 2.04
N HIS A 92 -7.28 -24.94 1.05
CA HIS A 92 -7.72 -25.38 -0.29
C HIS A 92 -8.51 -24.35 -1.11
N ALA A 93 -8.55 -23.09 -0.65
CA ALA A 93 -9.09 -21.96 -1.39
C ALA A 93 -8.20 -21.61 -2.59
N LEU A 94 -8.78 -20.93 -3.58
CA LEU A 94 -8.01 -20.42 -4.72
C LEU A 94 -7.06 -19.32 -4.23
N GLU A 95 -5.77 -19.47 -4.51
CA GLU A 95 -4.75 -18.54 -4.07
C GLU A 95 -4.88 -17.20 -4.80
N SER A 96 -5.09 -16.13 -4.06
CA SER A 96 -5.04 -14.77 -4.59
C SER A 96 -4.17 -13.93 -3.69
N MET A 97 -3.69 -12.78 -4.19
CA MET A 97 -2.92 -11.88 -3.32
C MET A 97 -3.74 -11.43 -2.10
N GLU A 98 -5.08 -11.38 -2.22
CA GLU A 98 -5.98 -11.12 -1.11
C GLU A 98 -6.05 -12.28 -0.13
N HIS A 99 -6.14 -13.50 -0.64
CA HIS A 99 -6.12 -14.69 0.19
C HIS A 99 -4.82 -14.77 1.01
N ILE A 100 -3.67 -14.64 0.34
CA ILE A 100 -2.33 -14.72 0.95
C ILE A 100 -2.17 -13.66 2.04
N LEU A 101 -2.60 -12.42 1.78
CA LEU A 101 -2.36 -11.30 2.67
C LEU A 101 -3.41 -11.14 3.76
N LEU A 102 -4.67 -11.52 3.54
CA LEU A 102 -5.79 -11.13 4.41
C LEU A 102 -6.64 -12.29 4.94
N GLU A 103 -6.76 -13.39 4.21
CA GLU A 103 -7.77 -14.41 4.52
C GLU A 103 -7.17 -15.76 4.95
N CYS A 104 -5.95 -16.07 4.52
CA CYS A 104 -5.36 -17.39 4.73
C CYS A 104 -5.08 -17.65 6.21
N GLN A 105 -5.63 -18.76 6.72
CA GLN A 105 -5.49 -19.18 8.12
C GLN A 105 -4.20 -19.93 8.43
N GLY A 106 -3.60 -20.57 7.42
CA GLY A 106 -2.44 -21.45 7.61
C GLY A 106 -1.09 -20.76 7.41
N ILE A 107 -1.06 -19.60 6.77
CA ILE A 107 0.16 -18.81 6.57
C ILE A 107 0.36 -17.90 7.78
N GLY A 108 1.61 -17.62 8.17
CA GLY A 108 1.99 -16.72 9.28
C GLY A 108 1.54 -15.25 9.15
N GLN A 109 0.57 -14.99 8.28
CA GLN A 109 -0.14 -13.74 8.03
C GLN A 109 -0.65 -13.12 9.34
N ALA A 110 -1.28 -13.91 10.22
CA ALA A 110 -1.78 -13.41 11.50
C ALA A 110 -0.66 -12.81 12.37
N GLY A 111 0.51 -13.45 12.40
CA GLY A 111 1.68 -12.95 13.13
C GLY A 111 2.24 -11.66 12.52
N VAL A 112 2.29 -11.57 11.18
CA VAL A 112 2.73 -10.36 10.49
C VAL A 112 1.78 -9.19 10.79
N TRP A 113 0.47 -9.42 10.77
CA TRP A 113 -0.50 -8.37 11.09
C TRP A 113 -0.51 -7.99 12.56
N GLN A 114 -0.27 -8.93 13.47
CA GLN A 114 -0.08 -8.61 14.89
C GLN A 114 1.13 -7.70 15.11
N LEU A 115 2.25 -7.97 14.42
CA LEU A 115 3.42 -7.09 14.47
C LEU A 115 3.14 -5.73 13.86
N ALA A 116 2.42 -5.68 12.74
CA ALA A 116 2.02 -4.43 12.11
C ALA A 116 1.10 -3.60 13.00
N GLU A 117 0.13 -4.23 13.67
CA GLU A 117 -0.78 -3.59 14.61
C GLU A 117 -0.04 -3.03 15.81
N ASN A 118 0.88 -3.82 16.39
CA ASN A 118 1.73 -3.34 17.48
C ASN A 118 2.55 -2.12 17.06
N LEU A 119 3.14 -2.14 15.86
CA LEU A 119 3.89 -1.01 15.32
C LEU A 119 3.02 0.23 15.09
N TRP A 120 1.79 0.06 14.64
CA TRP A 120 0.85 1.15 14.40
C TRP A 120 0.39 1.82 15.69
N ARG A 121 0.07 1.02 16.71
CA ARG A 121 -0.39 1.49 18.02
C ARG A 121 0.62 2.38 18.76
N PHE A 122 1.90 2.33 18.40
CA PHE A 122 2.89 3.30 18.90
C PHE A 122 2.66 4.73 18.40
N ARG A 123 2.02 4.89 17.24
CA ARG A 123 1.76 6.20 16.62
C ARG A 123 0.31 6.63 16.75
N ASP A 124 -0.63 5.71 16.60
CA ASP A 124 -2.06 5.99 16.56
C ASP A 124 -2.84 4.87 17.26
N PRO A 125 -3.71 5.16 18.23
CA PRO A 125 -4.48 4.14 18.95
C PRO A 125 -5.50 3.42 18.05
N ASP A 126 -5.95 4.03 16.96
CA ASP A 126 -7.01 3.47 16.13
C ASP A 126 -6.42 2.61 15.00
N TRP A 127 -6.56 1.29 15.15
CA TRP A 127 -6.18 0.33 14.11
C TRP A 127 -7.26 0.27 13.01
N PRO A 128 -6.94 0.63 11.76
CA PRO A 128 -7.91 0.61 10.69
C PRO A 128 -8.31 -0.83 10.34
N LYS A 129 -9.56 -1.02 9.89
CA LYS A 129 -9.97 -2.30 9.29
C LYS A 129 -9.27 -2.46 7.94
N ILE A 130 -8.39 -3.45 7.88
CA ILE A 130 -7.60 -3.80 6.72
C ILE A 130 -8.48 -4.52 5.69
N LYS A 131 -8.53 -3.98 4.47
CA LYS A 131 -9.14 -4.58 3.28
C LYS A 131 -8.17 -4.37 2.11
N LEU A 132 -8.16 -5.25 1.13
CA LEU A 132 -7.17 -5.22 0.03
C LEU A 132 -7.13 -3.88 -0.73
N GLY A 133 -8.29 -3.22 -0.85
CA GLY A 133 -8.32 -1.91 -1.49
C GLY A 133 -7.72 -0.78 -0.63
N SER A 134 -7.56 -0.97 0.67
CA SER A 134 -6.97 0.01 1.58
C SER A 134 -5.44 -0.10 1.67
N ASP A 135 -4.90 -1.32 1.56
CA ASP A 135 -3.48 -1.57 1.83
C ASP A 135 -2.51 -1.13 0.73
N PHE A 136 -2.95 -1.15 -0.53
CA PHE A 136 -2.16 -0.56 -1.62
C PHE A 136 -2.27 0.97 -1.67
N GLY A 137 -3.15 1.58 -0.86
CA GLY A 137 -3.41 3.01 -0.83
C GLY A 137 -2.59 3.82 0.17
N MET A 138 -1.88 3.19 1.11
CA MET A 138 -1.33 3.92 2.27
C MET A 138 -0.08 4.77 1.95
N ARG A 139 -0.34 5.98 1.47
CA ARG A 139 0.13 7.27 2.04
C ARG A 139 -0.60 8.41 1.34
N THR A 140 -1.86 8.60 1.68
CA THR A 140 -2.62 9.83 1.37
C THR A 140 -3.36 10.32 2.62
N GLN A 141 -2.64 10.41 3.74
CA GLN A 141 -2.91 11.52 4.65
C GLN A 141 -2.42 12.78 3.93
N GLN A 142 -3.29 13.42 3.15
CA GLN A 142 -3.24 14.88 3.13
C GLN A 142 -3.51 15.27 4.58
N VAL A 143 -2.47 15.78 5.24
CA VAL A 143 -2.64 16.74 6.32
C VAL A 143 -3.49 17.85 5.69
N GLN A 144 -4.82 17.76 5.89
CA GLN A 144 -5.67 18.91 5.70
C GLN A 144 -5.27 19.85 6.83
N GLU A 145 -4.35 20.75 6.49
CA GLU A 145 -4.22 22.04 7.10
C GLU A 145 -5.63 22.53 7.43
N LEU A 146 -5.91 22.68 8.72
CA LEU A 146 -6.98 23.52 9.24
C LEU A 146 -6.75 24.92 8.64
N LYS A 147 -7.31 25.18 7.46
CA LYS A 147 -7.34 26.52 6.89
C LYS A 147 -8.38 27.32 7.66
N GLY A 148 -7.88 27.99 8.69
CA GLY A 148 -8.61 28.93 9.51
C GLY A 148 -7.65 29.64 10.44
N GLU A 149 -6.95 30.63 9.89
CA GLU A 149 -6.22 31.72 10.57
C GLU A 149 -4.69 31.58 10.66
N ASN A 150 -4.06 32.40 9.80
CA ASN A 150 -2.75 33.06 9.90
C ASN A 150 -1.72 32.42 10.85
N TYR A 151 -0.58 31.97 10.33
CA TYR A 151 0.71 32.56 10.71
C TYR A 151 1.88 32.07 9.85
N THR A 152 2.82 32.99 9.70
CA THR A 152 4.02 33.01 8.86
C THR A 152 4.96 31.80 9.06
N ILE A 153 5.43 31.25 7.94
CA ILE A 153 6.50 30.24 7.88
C ILE A 153 7.77 30.82 8.53
N LYS A 154 8.15 30.31 9.71
CA LYS A 154 9.54 30.37 10.18
C LYS A 154 10.15 28.97 10.14
N LYS A 155 11.25 28.90 9.40
CA LYS A 155 12.10 27.75 9.12
C LYS A 155 13.20 27.71 10.18
N GLN A 156 13.28 26.64 10.98
CA GLN A 156 14.44 26.33 11.83
C GLN A 156 14.30 24.86 12.26
N ILE A 157 15.10 23.89 11.80
CA ILE A 157 16.55 23.70 11.90
C ILE A 157 17.05 23.80 13.36
N LEU A 158 17.58 22.67 13.84
CA LEU A 158 18.46 22.45 15.00
C LEU A 158 17.83 22.56 16.39
N CYS A 159 17.49 21.41 16.98
CA CYS A 159 17.41 21.28 18.44
C CYS A 159 18.83 21.07 18.98
N SER A 160 19.38 22.09 19.63
CA SER A 160 20.62 22.05 20.43
C SER A 160 20.38 22.38 21.91
N CYS A 161 19.12 22.33 22.37
CA CYS A 161 18.75 22.69 23.74
C CYS A 161 17.65 21.75 24.27
N CYS A 162 18.00 20.50 24.59
CA CYS A 162 17.29 19.81 25.66
C CYS A 162 17.90 20.27 26.99
N PRO A 163 17.21 21.06 27.83
CA PRO A 163 17.41 20.89 29.26
C PRO A 163 16.65 19.62 29.69
N GLY A 164 17.36 18.69 30.32
CA GLY A 164 16.72 17.56 30.99
C GLY A 164 15.77 18.02 32.10
N PRO A 165 14.94 17.12 32.66
CA PRO A 165 14.04 17.48 33.75
C PRO A 165 14.85 17.90 34.99
N ASN A 166 14.46 19.01 35.62
CA ASN A 166 15.03 19.46 36.90
C ASN A 166 14.30 18.77 38.07
N GLU A 167 15.09 18.30 39.04
CA GLU A 167 14.69 17.80 40.35
C GLU A 167 14.01 18.90 41.18
N SER A 168 12.70 19.10 41.01
CA SER A 168 11.91 19.89 41.97
C SER A 168 10.42 19.49 42.08
N ASP A 169 9.97 18.45 41.37
CA ASP A 169 8.57 18.00 41.44
C ASP A 169 8.38 16.78 42.36
N LEU A 170 9.36 16.50 43.23
CA LEU A 170 9.23 15.59 44.37
C LEU A 170 9.02 16.41 45.65
N GLU A 171 7.84 16.99 45.82
CA GLU A 171 7.18 17.21 47.12
C GLU A 171 5.83 17.90 46.91
N SER A 172 4.75 17.10 46.89
CA SER A 172 3.40 17.44 47.35
C SER A 172 2.59 16.16 47.50
#